data_AF-Q3AZS6-F1
#
_entry.id   AF-Q3AZS6-F1
#
_cell.length_a   1.000
_cell.length_b   1.000
_cell.length_c   1.000
_cell.angle_alpha   90.00
_cell.angle_beta   90.00
_cell.angle_gamma   90.00
#
_symmetry.space_group_name_H-M   'P 1'
#
loop_
_entity.id
_entity.type
_entity.pdbx_description
1 polymer ?
#
loop_
_entity_poly.entity_id
_entity_poly.type
_entity_poly.pdbx_seq_one_letter_code
_entity_poly.pdbx_strand_id
1 'polypeptide(L)'
;MARATAAETSDRIDALQGMILAGTPNTECLAFARKEWGISRARGYELMKRAWIQIKDDVDETGIDRLELLAWSIQTLMAAAGQAKQQKNPGAVVACIKQLDWMTGLGINSTAGQRGQRGHR
;
A
#
# COMPACT_ATOMS: atom_id res chain seq x y z
N MET A 1 1.60 -28.02 -4.71
CA MET A 1 0.50 -27.15 -4.25
C MET A 1 -0.48 -27.00 -5.40
N ALA A 2 -1.74 -27.38 -5.21
CA ALA A 2 -2.77 -27.20 -6.23
C ALA A 2 -2.99 -25.70 -6.49
N ARG A 3 -3.22 -25.33 -7.75
CA ARG A 3 -3.49 -23.94 -8.15
C ARG A 3 -4.84 -23.54 -7.55
N ALA A 4 -4.87 -22.43 -6.81
CA ALA A 4 -6.12 -21.88 -6.29
C ALA A 4 -7.09 -21.61 -7.45
N THR A 5 -8.36 -21.92 -7.24
CA THR A 5 -9.46 -21.61 -8.16
C THR A 5 -9.61 -20.10 -8.32
N ALA A 6 -10.37 -19.67 -9.33
CA ALA A 6 -10.63 -18.26 -9.56
C ALA A 6 -11.37 -17.61 -8.37
N ALA A 7 -12.33 -18.32 -7.78
CA ALA A 7 -13.06 -17.90 -6.60
C ALA A 7 -12.14 -17.72 -5.38
N GLU A 8 -11.34 -18.74 -5.05
CA GLU A 8 -10.37 -18.64 -3.95
C GLU A 8 -9.32 -17.54 -4.18
N THR A 9 -9.00 -17.23 -5.44
CA THR A 9 -8.11 -16.12 -5.75
C THR A 9 -8.78 -14.78 -5.46
N SER A 10 -10.08 -14.64 -5.74
CA SER A 10 -10.85 -13.44 -5.41
C SER A 10 -10.93 -13.24 -3.91
N ASP A 11 -11.34 -14.28 -3.16
CA ASP A 11 -11.49 -14.21 -1.70
C ASP A 11 -10.18 -13.79 -1.00
N ARG A 12 -9.04 -14.26 -1.52
CA ARG A 12 -7.72 -13.87 -1.00
C ARG A 12 -7.39 -12.40 -1.29
N ILE A 13 -7.82 -11.87 -2.43
CA ILE A 13 -7.60 -10.46 -2.75
C ILE A 13 -8.50 -9.59 -1.87
N ASP A 14 -9.77 -9.97 -1.70
CA ASP A 14 -10.73 -9.25 -0.84
C ASP A 14 -10.26 -9.24 0.63
N ALA A 15 -9.72 -10.36 1.12
CA ALA A 15 -9.11 -10.44 2.45
C ALA A 15 -7.90 -9.50 2.59
N LEU A 16 -7.02 -9.42 1.58
CA LEU A 16 -5.89 -8.49 1.58
C LEU A 16 -6.36 -7.04 1.49
N GLN A 17 -7.37 -6.74 0.69
CA GLN A 17 -8.00 -5.43 0.60
C GLN A 17 -8.51 -4.97 1.97
N GLY A 18 -9.24 -5.82 2.68
CA GLY A 18 -9.71 -5.53 4.04
C GLY A 18 -8.56 -5.21 5.01
N MET A 19 -7.47 -5.98 4.96
CA MET A 19 -6.29 -5.70 5.79
C MET A 19 -5.61 -4.37 5.44
N ILE A 20 -5.48 -4.07 4.15
CA ILE A 20 -4.88 -2.80 3.67
C ILE A 20 -5.73 -1.61 4.14
N LEU A 21 -7.06 -1.68 3.96
CA LEU A 21 -7.98 -0.63 4.37
C LEU A 21 -8.04 -0.45 5.90
N ALA A 22 -7.78 -1.52 6.67
CA ALA A 22 -7.60 -1.45 8.12
C ALA A 22 -6.27 -0.82 8.56
N GLY A 23 -5.42 -0.38 7.62
CA GLY A 23 -4.11 0.22 7.90
C GLY A 23 -3.00 -0.79 8.19
N THR A 24 -3.22 -2.08 7.89
CA THR A 24 -2.20 -3.12 8.09
C THR A 24 -1.04 -2.89 7.12
N PRO A 25 0.22 -2.84 7.57
CA PRO A 25 1.35 -2.60 6.69
C PRO A 25 1.56 -3.78 5.71
N ASN A 26 2.01 -3.48 4.49
CA ASN A 26 2.22 -4.46 3.42
C ASN A 26 3.08 -5.67 3.83
N THR A 27 4.03 -5.49 4.74
CA THR A 27 4.87 -6.56 5.28
C THR A 27 4.07 -7.56 6.12
N GLU A 28 3.09 -7.09 6.87
CA GLU A 28 2.19 -7.93 7.68
C GLU A 28 1.13 -8.60 6.80
N CYS A 29 0.56 -7.89 5.82
CA CYS A 29 -0.34 -8.49 4.82
C CYS A 29 0.35 -9.64 4.07
N LEU A 30 1.62 -9.45 3.68
CA LEU A 30 2.42 -10.48 3.03
C LEU A 30 2.75 -11.65 3.99
N ALA A 31 3.06 -11.37 5.25
CA ALA A 31 3.33 -12.40 6.25
C ALA A 31 2.09 -13.26 6.50
N PHE A 32 0.91 -12.63 6.61
CA PHE A 32 -0.38 -13.28 6.69
C PHE A 32 -0.63 -14.18 5.47
N ALA A 33 -0.53 -13.63 4.25
CA ALA A 33 -0.78 -14.38 3.02
C ALA A 33 0.11 -15.64 2.90
N ARG A 34 1.38 -15.53 3.31
CA ARG A 34 2.32 -16.66 3.30
C ARG A 34 1.99 -17.71 4.36
N LYS A 35 1.58 -17.29 5.55
CA LYS A 35 1.23 -18.18 6.66
C LYS A 35 -0.09 -18.89 6.41
N GLU A 36 -1.11 -18.16 5.98
CA GLU A 36 -2.48 -18.64 5.83
C GLU A 36 -2.65 -19.50 4.56
N TRP A 37 -2.06 -19.06 3.45
CA TRP A 37 -2.29 -19.71 2.14
C TRP A 37 -1.09 -20.49 1.63
N GLY A 38 0.02 -20.53 2.38
CA GLY A 38 1.23 -21.25 1.99
C GLY A 38 1.84 -20.78 0.67
N ILE A 39 1.56 -19.55 0.24
CA ILE A 39 2.01 -19.05 -1.07
C ILE A 39 3.42 -18.46 -1.04
N SER A 40 4.06 -18.43 -2.20
CA SER A 40 5.38 -17.80 -2.35
C SER A 40 5.31 -16.29 -2.14
N ARG A 41 6.46 -15.68 -1.82
CA ARG A 41 6.57 -14.22 -1.66
C ARG A 41 6.14 -13.48 -2.93
N ALA A 42 6.56 -13.94 -4.10
CA ALA A 42 6.19 -13.34 -5.38
C ALA A 42 4.67 -13.38 -5.60
N ARG A 43 4.03 -14.54 -5.34
CA ARG A 43 2.57 -14.67 -5.47
C ARG A 43 1.82 -13.80 -4.47
N GLY A 44 2.33 -13.65 -3.25
CA GLY A 44 1.75 -12.74 -2.26
C GLY A 44 1.77 -11.28 -2.72
N TYR A 45 2.88 -10.81 -3.30
CA TYR A 45 2.94 -9.46 -3.88
C TYR A 45 2.02 -9.28 -5.08
N GLU A 46 1.85 -10.30 -5.94
CA GLU A 46 0.89 -10.24 -7.05
C GLU A 46 -0.54 -10.05 -6.56
N LEU A 47 -0.97 -10.82 -5.55
CA LEU A 47 -2.32 -10.69 -4.99
C LEU A 47 -2.51 -9.34 -4.30
N MET A 48 -1.51 -8.88 -3.56
CA MET A 48 -1.53 -7.57 -2.91
C MET A 48 -1.59 -6.43 -3.93
N LYS A 49 -0.90 -6.54 -5.07
CA LYS A 49 -1.00 -5.58 -6.17
C LYS A 49 -2.43 -5.52 -6.73
N ARG A 50 -3.11 -6.66 -6.85
CA ARG A 50 -4.51 -6.71 -7.31
C ARG A 50 -5.46 -6.08 -6.29
N ALA A 51 -5.23 -6.29 -4.99
CA ALA A 51 -6.01 -5.62 -3.94
C ALA A 51 -5.89 -4.10 -4.01
N TRP A 52 -4.68 -3.58 -4.26
CA TRP A 52 -4.47 -2.14 -4.48
C TRP A 52 -5.16 -1.60 -5.74
N ILE A 53 -5.27 -2.41 -6.79
CA ILE A 53 -6.01 -2.04 -8.00
C ILE A 53 -7.52 -1.99 -7.70
N GLN A 54 -8.08 -2.99 -7.02
CA GLN A 54 -9.49 -2.96 -6.60
C GLN A 54 -9.82 -1.76 -5.72
N ILE A 55 -8.99 -1.47 -4.70
CA ILE A 55 -9.20 -0.28 -3.86
C ILE A 55 -9.24 0.99 -4.72
N LYS A 56 -8.36 1.08 -5.72
CA LYS A 56 -8.36 2.22 -6.62
C LYS A 56 -9.63 2.27 -7.48
N ASP A 57 -10.02 1.13 -8.07
CA ASP A 57 -11.20 1.04 -8.91
C ASP A 57 -12.48 1.37 -8.10
N ASP A 58 -12.59 0.90 -6.85
CA ASP A 58 -13.68 1.22 -5.92
C ASP A 58 -13.73 2.72 -5.57
N VAL A 59 -12.57 3.34 -5.38
CA VAL A 59 -12.47 4.80 -5.16
C VAL A 59 -12.89 5.58 -6.40
N ASP A 60 -12.46 5.13 -7.58
CA ASP A 60 -12.82 5.74 -8.86
C ASP A 60 -14.34 5.56 -9.13
N GLU A 61 -14.94 4.43 -8.76
CA GLU A 61 -16.38 4.14 -8.93
C GLU A 61 -17.27 4.90 -7.93
N THR A 62 -16.81 5.07 -6.69
CA THR A 62 -17.54 5.85 -5.66
C THR A 62 -17.56 7.35 -5.93
N GLY A 63 -16.83 7.83 -6.94
CA GLY A 63 -16.81 9.23 -7.34
C GLY A 63 -16.11 10.13 -6.32
N ILE A 64 -15.29 9.56 -5.43
CA ILE A 64 -14.45 10.33 -4.51
C ILE A 64 -13.50 11.18 -5.36
N ASP A 65 -13.53 12.50 -5.16
CA ASP A 65 -12.63 13.37 -5.90
C ASP A 65 -11.18 13.04 -5.53
N ARG A 66 -10.29 13.13 -6.52
CA ARG A 66 -8.85 12.92 -6.35
C ARG A 66 -8.28 13.77 -5.20
N LEU A 67 -8.84 14.95 -4.96
CA LEU A 67 -8.46 15.83 -3.86
C LEU A 67 -8.91 15.31 -2.49
N GLU A 68 -10.10 14.72 -2.40
CA GLU A 68 -10.62 14.12 -1.16
C GLU A 68 -9.83 12.87 -0.78
N LEU A 69 -9.51 12.03 -1.76
CA LEU A 69 -8.63 10.87 -1.54
C LEU A 69 -7.23 11.29 -1.09
N LEU A 70 -6.69 12.37 -1.69
CA LEU A 70 -5.39 12.91 -1.31
C LEU A 70 -5.41 13.41 0.15
N ALA A 71 -6.47 14.14 0.53
CA ALA A 71 -6.65 14.64 1.90
C ALA A 71 -6.74 13.49 2.91
N TRP A 72 -7.54 12.47 2.62
CA TRP A 72 -7.67 11.29 3.48
C TRP A 72 -6.37 10.49 3.60
N SER A 73 -5.64 10.33 2.50
CA SER A 73 -4.32 9.67 2.49
C SER A 73 -3.29 10.44 3.33
N ILE A 74 -3.27 11.76 3.25
CA ILE A 74 -2.41 12.62 4.07
C ILE A 74 -2.75 12.45 5.56
N GLN A 75 -4.03 12.51 5.93
CA GLN A 75 -4.46 12.30 7.31
C GLN A 75 -4.03 10.93 7.84
N THR A 76 -4.21 9.88 7.02
CA THR A 76 -3.88 8.50 7.38
C THR A 76 -2.37 8.32 7.58
N LEU A 77 -1.55 8.87 6.69
CA LEU A 77 -0.09 8.83 6.83
C LEU A 77 0.40 9.59 8.05
N MET A 78 -0.21 10.72 8.41
CA MET A 78 0.11 11.45 9.64
C MET A 78 -0.24 10.63 10.89
N ALA A 79 -1.41 9.99 10.92
CA ALA A 79 -1.82 9.13 12.02
C ALA A 79 -0.88 7.92 12.17
N ALA A 80 -0.53 7.26 11.07
CA ALA A 80 0.41 6.13 11.05
C ALA A 80 1.82 6.55 11.51
N ALA A 81 2.31 7.72 11.09
CA ALA A 81 3.57 8.27 11.59
C ALA A 81 3.52 8.53 13.11
N GLY A 82 2.40 9.05 13.61
CA GLY A 82 2.17 9.25 15.04
C GLY A 82 2.22 7.94 15.83
N GLN A 83 1.55 6.89 15.35
CA GLN A 83 1.58 5.56 15.95
C GLN A 83 2.98 4.94 15.89
N ALA A 84 3.66 5.01 14.74
CA ALA A 84 5.02 4.49 14.58
C ALA A 84 6.01 5.17 15.54
N LYS A 85 5.84 6.47 15.81
CA LYS A 85 6.63 7.20 16.81
C LYS A 85 6.39 6.67 18.22
N GLN A 86 5.14 6.40 18.60
CA GLN A 86 4.80 5.81 19.90
C GLN A 86 5.40 4.41 20.06
N GLN A 87 5.40 3.61 18.99
CA GLN A 87 5.98 2.27 18.94
C GLN A 87 7.52 2.26 18.85
N LYS A 88 8.18 3.43 18.88
CA LYS A 88 9.64 3.57 18.71
C LYS A 88 10.15 2.91 17.43
N ASN A 89 9.36 2.96 16.35
CA ASN A 89 9.73 2.43 15.05
C ASN A 89 10.13 3.57 14.09
N PRO A 90 11.40 4.03 14.13
CA PRO A 90 11.85 5.17 13.32
C PRO A 90 11.78 4.88 11.82
N GLY A 91 11.92 3.62 11.39
CA GLY A 91 11.83 3.24 9.99
C GLY A 91 10.43 3.50 9.41
N ALA A 92 9.40 3.13 10.16
CA ALA A 92 8.01 3.38 9.77
C ALA A 92 7.67 4.88 9.78
N VAL A 93 8.18 5.65 10.75
CA VAL A 93 8.02 7.11 10.77
C VAL A 93 8.64 7.75 9.53
N VAL A 94 9.89 7.41 9.20
CA VAL A 94 10.58 7.96 8.02
C VAL A 94 9.86 7.59 6.73
N ALA A 95 9.35 6.35 6.62
CA ALA A 95 8.58 5.92 5.45
C ALA A 95 7.29 6.74 5.28
N CYS A 96 6.53 6.96 6.36
CA CYS A 96 5.30 7.75 6.31
C CYS A 96 5.58 9.21 5.94
N ILE A 97 6.61 9.82 6.53
CA ILE A 97 7.00 11.20 6.25
C ILE A 97 7.51 11.36 4.80
N LYS A 98 8.25 10.39 4.26
CA LYS A 98 8.67 10.40 2.84
C LYS A 98 7.49 10.34 1.89
N GLN A 99 6.49 9.52 2.21
CA GLN A 99 5.29 9.43 1.38
C GLN A 99 4.47 10.72 1.45
N LEU A 100 4.34 11.33 2.64
CA LEU A 100 3.72 12.64 2.82
C LEU A 100 4.42 13.72 1.98
N ASP A 101 5.76 13.82 2.09
CA ASP A 101 6.58 14.79 1.35
C ASP A 101 6.40 14.66 -0.17
N TRP A 102 6.32 13.42 -0.68
CA TRP A 102 6.03 13.15 -2.09
C TRP A 102 4.61 13.60 -2.50
N MET A 103 3.61 13.38 -1.65
CA MET A 103 2.21 13.71 -1.94
C MET A 103 1.92 15.22 -1.84
N THR A 104 2.56 15.92 -0.90
CA THR A 104 2.36 17.35 -0.66
C THR A 104 3.36 18.24 -1.41
N GLY A 105 4.34 17.65 -2.07
CA GLY A 105 5.37 18.39 -2.82
C GLY A 105 6.26 19.27 -1.95
N LEU A 106 6.45 18.91 -0.67
CA LEU A 106 7.16 19.75 0.32
C LEU A 106 8.70 19.73 0.19
N GLY A 107 9.24 19.09 -0.86
CA GLY A 107 10.56 19.40 -1.39
C GLY A 107 11.75 18.80 -0.64
N ILE A 108 11.58 18.01 0.42
CA ILE A 108 12.74 17.54 1.22
C ILE A 108 13.41 16.32 0.55
N ASN A 109 12.68 15.48 -0.19
CA ASN A 109 13.22 14.32 -0.93
C ASN A 109 12.96 14.34 -2.44
N SER A 110 12.36 15.40 -2.98
CA SER A 110 11.99 15.50 -4.41
C SER A 110 13.18 15.46 -5.37
N THR A 111 14.41 15.61 -4.87
CA THR A 111 15.65 15.63 -5.66
C THR A 111 16.47 14.34 -5.58
N ALA A 112 16.11 13.36 -4.75
CA ALA A 112 16.89 12.12 -4.56
C ALA A 112 16.13 10.88 -5.07
N GLY A 113 15.87 10.80 -6.37
CA GLY A 113 15.30 9.58 -6.96
C GLY A 113 14.98 9.59 -8.46
N GLN A 114 14.87 10.74 -9.12
CA GLN A 114 14.65 10.81 -10.57
C GLN A 114 15.97 11.01 -11.35
N ARG A 115 16.93 10.09 -11.18
CA ARG A 115 18.13 10.02 -12.05
C ARG A 115 18.23 8.72 -12.87
N GLY A 116 17.15 7.94 -12.95
CA GLY A 116 17.15 6.63 -13.65
C GLY A 116 16.06 6.41 -14.72
N GLN A 117 15.21 7.40 -15.02
CA GLN A 117 14.11 7.24 -15.98
C GLN A 117 14.03 8.37 -17.01
N ARG A 118 15.15 8.63 -17.70
CA ARG A 118 15.15 9.31 -19.00
C ARG A 118 16.24 8.69 -19.87
N GLY A 119 15.84 7.76 -20.73
CA GLY A 119 16.74 7.08 -21.66
C GLY A 119 16.06 5.95 -22.43
N HIS A 120 14.95 6.25 -23.11
CA HIS A 120 14.51 5.50 -24.30
C HIS A 120 13.51 6.35 -25.08
N ARG A 121 14.04 7.22 -25.94
CA ARG A 121 13.60 7.43 -27.32
C ARG A 121 14.83 7.79 -28.13
#